data_AF-A0A1J3HJC9-F1
#
_entry.id   AF-A0A1J3HJC9-F1
#
_cell.length_a   1.000
_cell.length_b   1.000
_cell.length_c   1.000
_cell.angle_alpha   90.00
_cell.angle_beta   90.00
_cell.angle_gamma   90.00
#
_symmetry.space_group_name_H-M   'P 1'
#
loop_
_entity.id
_entity.type
_entity.pdbx_description
1 polymer ?
#
loop_
_entity_poly.entity_id
_entity_poly.type
_entity_poly.pdbx_seq_one_letter_code
_entity_poly.pdbx_strand_id
1 'polypeptide(L)'
;MKLIVNFLAHNKAPFTVNIYPFLSLYLSSDFPFDYAFFNGQNTVNDNGVTYTNVFDANFDTLLASLKALGHGDMTVIVGEVGWPTDGDKNANIPNAERFYEGLLSKL
;
A
#
# COMPACT_ATOMS: atom_id res chain seq x y z
N MET A 1 13.51 -5.86 13.09
CA MET A 1 12.69 -4.64 12.86
C MET A 1 12.66 -3.67 14.04
N LYS A 2 12.34 -4.09 15.27
CA LYS A 2 12.25 -3.18 16.45
C LYS A 2 13.46 -2.25 16.62
N LEU A 3 14.69 -2.75 16.41
CA LEU A 3 15.92 -1.94 16.50
C LEU A 3 15.95 -0.78 15.51
N ILE A 4 15.55 -1.01 14.26
CA ILE A 4 15.53 0.03 13.21
C ILE A 4 14.46 1.06 13.51
N VAL A 5 13.24 0.62 13.85
CA VAL A 5 12.13 1.52 14.22
C VAL A 5 12.53 2.39 15.41
N ASN A 6 13.10 1.81 16.47
CA ASN A 6 13.56 2.57 17.63
C ASN A 6 14.68 3.56 17.27
N PHE A 7 15.62 3.17 16.40
CA PHE A 7 16.68 4.05 15.94
C PHE A 7 16.13 5.26 15.17
N LEU A 8 15.18 5.03 14.25
CA LEU A 8 14.51 6.11 13.51
C LEU A 8 13.75 7.03 14.46
N ALA A 9 12.97 6.47 15.38
CA ALA A 9 12.21 7.23 16.37
C ALA A 9 13.12 8.12 17.24
N HIS A 10 14.22 7.55 17.76
CA HIS A 10 15.18 8.26 18.59
C HIS A 10 15.78 9.48 17.86
N ASN A 11 15.98 9.36 16.55
CA ASN A 11 16.54 10.42 15.70
C ASN A 11 15.46 11.28 15.02
N LYS A 12 14.18 11.11 15.34
CA LYS A 12 13.05 11.80 14.68
C LYS A 12 13.05 11.64 13.16
N ALA A 13 13.53 10.50 12.68
CA ALA A 13 13.55 10.16 11.27
C ALA A 13 12.24 9.45 10.86
N PRO A 14 11.76 9.66 9.62
CA PRO A 14 10.57 8.98 9.13
C PRO A 14 10.84 7.50 8.84
N PHE A 15 9.79 6.68 8.85
CA PHE A 15 9.81 5.34 8.27
C PHE A 15 9.44 5.43 6.79
N THR A 16 10.34 5.03 5.90
CA THR A 16 10.04 4.97 4.47
C THR A 16 9.61 3.56 4.08
N VAL A 17 8.51 3.44 3.35
CA VAL A 17 7.94 2.16 2.89
C VAL A 17 7.66 2.20 1.39
N ASN A 18 7.84 1.08 0.71
CA ASN A 18 7.45 0.91 -0.69
C ASN A 18 6.19 0.04 -0.72
N ILE A 19 5.12 0.54 -1.35
CA ILE A 19 3.83 -0.15 -1.41
C ILE A 19 3.47 -0.37 -2.88
N TYR A 20 3.43 -1.64 -3.30
CA TYR A 20 3.15 -2.03 -4.68
C TYR A 20 1.91 -2.92 -4.79
N PRO A 21 0.71 -2.34 -4.98
CA PRO A 21 -0.53 -3.09 -5.22
C PRO A 21 -0.43 -4.10 -6.38
N PHE A 22 0.33 -3.77 -7.42
CA PHE A 22 0.60 -4.68 -8.55
C PHE A 22 1.12 -6.04 -8.10
N LEU A 23 1.98 -6.09 -7.08
CA LEU A 23 2.57 -7.36 -6.62
C LEU A 23 1.51 -8.32 -6.06
N SER A 24 0.39 -7.83 -5.56
CA SER A 24 -0.72 -8.67 -5.12
C SER A 24 -1.31 -9.49 -6.27
N LEU A 25 -1.43 -8.89 -7.47
CA LEU A 25 -1.91 -9.58 -8.67
C LEU A 25 -0.83 -10.46 -9.31
N TYR A 26 0.44 -10.07 -9.19
CA TYR A 26 1.56 -10.84 -9.71
C TYR A 26 1.80 -12.13 -8.90
N LEU A 27 1.69 -12.05 -7.57
CA LEU A 27 1.99 -13.16 -6.67
C LEU A 27 0.79 -14.09 -6.43
N SER A 28 -0.44 -13.62 -6.66
CA SER A 28 -1.65 -14.42 -6.43
C SER A 28 -2.67 -14.22 -7.55
N SER A 29 -2.95 -15.30 -8.28
CA SER A 29 -3.97 -15.31 -9.35
C SER A 29 -5.38 -15.06 -8.84
N ASP A 30 -5.62 -15.37 -7.57
CA ASP A 30 -6.94 -15.33 -6.94
C ASP A 30 -7.16 -14.00 -6.18
N PHE A 31 -6.16 -13.10 -6.21
CA PHE A 31 -6.31 -11.79 -5.62
C PHE A 31 -7.41 -10.99 -6.33
N PRO A 32 -8.32 -10.31 -5.61
CA PRO A 32 -9.40 -9.58 -6.24
C PRO A 32 -8.86 -8.46 -7.14
N PHE A 33 -9.01 -8.62 -8.46
CA PHE A 33 -8.37 -7.75 -9.45
C PHE A 33 -8.62 -6.27 -9.19
N ASP A 34 -9.89 -5.88 -9.02
CA ASP A 34 -10.27 -4.48 -8.81
C ASP A 34 -9.79 -3.90 -7.48
N TYR A 35 -9.52 -4.74 -6.47
CA TYR A 35 -9.01 -4.28 -5.17
C TYR A 35 -7.55 -3.80 -5.25
N ALA A 36 -6.83 -4.13 -6.32
CA ALA A 36 -5.50 -3.58 -6.58
C ALA A 36 -5.54 -2.10 -7.04
N PHE A 37 -6.72 -1.57 -7.39
CA PHE A 37 -6.92 -0.22 -7.89
C PHE A 37 -7.73 0.64 -6.92
N PHE A 38 -7.63 1.97 -7.03
CA PHE A 38 -8.30 2.91 -6.12
C PHE A 38 -9.78 3.15 -6.42
N ASN A 39 -10.27 2.71 -7.58
CA ASN A 39 -11.68 2.80 -7.99
C ASN A 39 -12.42 1.45 -7.90
N GLY A 40 -11.84 0.48 -7.20
CA GLY A 40 -12.38 -0.87 -7.07
C GLY A 40 -13.70 -0.93 -6.31
N GLN A 41 -14.55 -1.87 -6.70
CA GLN A 41 -15.82 -2.17 -6.03
C GLN A 41 -15.67 -3.26 -4.95
N ASN A 42 -14.58 -4.02 -4.99
CA ASN A 42 -14.31 -5.08 -4.02
C ASN A 42 -13.80 -4.46 -2.73
N THR A 43 -14.55 -4.63 -1.64
CA THR A 43 -14.14 -4.14 -0.32
C THR A 43 -13.76 -5.29 0.60
N VAL A 44 -12.80 -5.04 1.47
CA VAL A 44 -12.40 -5.94 2.55
C VAL A 44 -12.80 -5.27 3.87
N ASN A 45 -13.58 -5.96 4.69
CA ASN A 45 -13.86 -5.53 6.06
C ASN A 45 -12.88 -6.21 7.02
N ASP A 46 -12.08 -5.40 7.70
CA ASP A 46 -11.21 -5.83 8.79
C ASP A 46 -11.73 -5.22 10.09
N ASN A 47 -12.42 -6.04 10.89
CA ASN A 47 -12.91 -5.66 12.22
C ASN A 47 -13.69 -4.33 12.26
N GLY A 48 -14.54 -4.07 11.25
CA GLY A 48 -15.34 -2.85 11.15
C GLY A 48 -14.70 -1.71 10.35
N VAL A 49 -13.43 -1.83 9.96
CA VAL A 49 -12.81 -0.91 8.99
C VAL A 49 -12.94 -1.50 7.59
N THR A 50 -13.52 -0.73 6.67
CA THR A 50 -13.73 -1.17 5.29
C THR A 50 -12.69 -0.54 4.39
N TYR A 51 -11.87 -1.39 3.77
CA TYR A 51 -10.89 -1.01 2.77
C TYR A 51 -11.45 -1.23 1.36
N THR A 52 -11.33 -0.22 0.50
CA THR A 52 -11.77 -0.29 -0.90
C THR A 52 -10.63 -0.59 -1.87
N ASN A 53 -9.39 -0.53 -1.40
CA ASN A 53 -8.19 -0.83 -2.17
C ASN A 53 -7.09 -1.37 -1.25
N VAL A 54 -6.19 -2.18 -1.81
CA VAL A 54 -5.11 -2.84 -1.06
C VAL A 54 -4.00 -1.88 -0.63
N PHE A 55 -3.85 -0.73 -1.30
CA PHE A 55 -2.89 0.29 -0.89
C PHE A 55 -3.21 0.78 0.52
N ASP A 56 -4.47 1.11 0.80
CA ASP A 56 -4.91 1.55 2.13
C ASP A 56 -4.78 0.46 3.18
N ALA A 57 -5.18 -0.76 2.85
CA ALA A 57 -5.04 -1.87 3.80
C ALA A 57 -3.57 -2.11 4.17
N ASN A 58 -2.66 -2.05 3.20
CA ASN A 58 -1.22 -2.18 3.45
C ASN A 58 -0.66 -1.00 4.25
N PHE A 59 -1.10 0.23 3.94
CA PHE A 59 -0.66 1.41 4.67
C PHE A 59 -1.11 1.37 6.13
N ASP A 60 -2.38 1.05 6.39
CA ASP A 60 -2.89 0.92 7.76
C ASP A 60 -2.24 -0.24 8.52
N THR A 61 -1.95 -1.36 7.83
CA THR A 61 -1.18 -2.47 8.42
C THR A 61 0.18 -2.01 8.94
N LEU A 62 0.87 -1.12 8.21
CA LEU A 62 2.13 -0.51 8.68
C LEU A 62 1.89 0.38 9.89
N LEU A 63 0.86 1.25 9.85
CA LEU A 63 0.54 2.14 10.97
C LEU A 63 0.19 1.36 12.24
N ALA A 64 -0.63 0.32 12.13
CA ALA A 64 -0.98 -0.59 13.20
C ALA A 64 0.26 -1.29 13.77
N SER A 65 1.17 -1.73 12.89
CA SER A 65 2.44 -2.36 13.30
C SER A 65 3.35 -1.39 14.06
N LEU A 66 3.50 -0.15 13.60
CA LEU A 66 4.28 0.88 14.27
C LEU A 66 3.66 1.26 15.63
N LYS A 67 2.34 1.39 15.69
CA LYS A 67 1.59 1.62 16.93
C LYS A 67 1.79 0.48 17.94
N ALA A 68 1.76 -0.77 17.49
CA ALA A 68 2.02 -1.93 18.35
C ALA A 68 3.45 -1.96 18.93
N LEU A 69 4.39 -1.24 18.30
CA LEU A 69 5.75 -1.03 18.79
C LEU A 69 5.92 0.23 19.66
N GLY A 70 4.85 0.99 19.89
CA GLY A 70 4.88 2.23 20.67
C GLY A 70 5.24 3.49 19.88
N HIS A 71 5.28 3.42 18.55
CA HIS A 71 5.68 4.52 17.65
C HIS A 71 4.54 4.93 16.70
N GLY A 72 3.32 5.04 17.23
CA GLY A 72 2.13 5.38 16.43
C GLY A 72 2.12 6.80 15.87
N ASP A 73 3.01 7.66 16.35
CA ASP A 73 3.23 9.05 15.91
C ASP A 73 4.41 9.19 14.92
N MET A 74 5.06 8.09 14.56
CA MET A 74 6.16 8.08 13.60
C MET A 74 5.67 8.54 12.21
N THR A 75 6.33 9.55 11.65
CA THR A 75 6.09 9.98 10.28
C THR A 75 6.40 8.84 9.30
N VAL A 76 5.46 8.55 8.40
CA VAL A 76 5.63 7.55 7.34
C VAL A 76 5.73 8.26 5.99
N ILE A 77 6.65 7.80 5.15
CA ILE A 77 6.80 8.23 3.77
C ILE A 77 6.60 7.01 2.88
N VAL A 78 5.71 7.11 1.88
CA VAL A 78 5.66 6.13 0.79
C VAL A 78 6.78 6.50 -0.18
N GLY A 79 7.88 5.75 -0.15
CA GLY A 79 9.06 5.98 -0.98
C GLY A 79 8.85 5.56 -2.42
N GLU A 80 8.14 4.45 -2.63
CA GLU A 80 7.79 3.95 -3.95
C GLU A 80 6.36 3.40 -3.97
N VAL A 81 5.66 3.72 -5.06
CA VAL A 81 4.36 3.16 -5.44
C VAL A 81 4.25 3.26 -6.96
N GLY A 82 3.70 2.23 -7.60
CA GLY A 82 3.56 2.27 -9.05
C GLY A 82 2.97 1.02 -9.67
N TRP A 83 2.79 1.09 -10.98
CA TRP A 83 2.26 0.02 -11.80
C TRP A 83 3.07 -0.10 -13.10
N PRO A 84 3.57 -1.30 -13.46
CA PRO A 84 4.36 -1.51 -14.66
C PRO A 84 3.50 -1.49 -15.94
N THR A 85 4.08 -1.04 -17.04
CA THR A 85 3.39 -0.98 -18.36
C THR A 85 3.67 -2.18 -19.26
N ASP A 86 4.55 -3.10 -18.87
CA ASP A 86 4.89 -4.33 -19.60
C ASP A 86 5.51 -5.39 -18.65
N GLY A 87 5.63 -6.63 -19.11
CA GLY A 87 6.35 -7.73 -18.43
C GLY A 87 5.48 -8.72 -17.63
N ASP A 88 4.17 -8.52 -17.59
CA ASP A 88 3.18 -9.42 -16.95
C ASP A 88 1.80 -9.22 -17.61
N LYS A 89 0.90 -10.21 -17.50
CA LYS A 89 -0.48 -10.11 -18.03
C LYS A 89 -1.25 -8.87 -17.52
N ASN A 90 -0.96 -8.42 -16.30
CA ASN A 90 -1.58 -7.26 -15.67
C ASN A 90 -0.72 -5.98 -15.78
N ALA A 91 0.52 -6.11 -16.26
CA ALA A 91 1.42 -5.00 -16.53
C ALA A 91 1.19 -4.48 -17.96
N ASN A 92 0.33 -3.48 -18.10
CA ASN A 92 -0.04 -2.92 -19.39
C ASN A 92 -0.43 -1.45 -19.24
N ILE A 93 -0.36 -0.69 -20.33
CA ILE A 93 -0.66 0.75 -20.35
C ILE A 93 -2.05 1.07 -19.75
N PRO A 94 -3.15 0.39 -20.13
CA PRO A 94 -4.46 0.67 -19.56
C PRO A 94 -4.54 0.51 -18.03
N ASN A 95 -3.95 -0.56 -17.48
CA ASN A 95 -3.94 -0.77 -16.03
C ASN A 95 -3.05 0.24 -15.31
N ALA A 96 -1.89 0.59 -15.90
CA ALA A 96 -1.02 1.61 -15.32
C ALA A 96 -1.72 2.98 -15.28
N GLU A 97 -2.39 3.38 -16.36
CA GLU A 97 -3.19 4.61 -16.42
C GLU A 97 -4.28 4.60 -15.35
N ARG A 98 -5.11 3.54 -15.31
CA ARG A 98 -6.16 3.36 -14.28
C ARG A 98 -5.60 3.47 -12.86
N PHE A 99 -4.44 2.86 -12.61
CA PHE A 99 -3.80 2.92 -11.30
C PHE A 99 -3.37 4.34 -10.93
N TYR A 100 -2.69 5.05 -11.84
CA TYR A 100 -2.20 6.39 -11.60
C TYR A 100 -3.33 7.44 -11.53
N GLU A 101 -4.39 7.32 -12.34
CA GLU A 101 -5.59 8.17 -12.20
C GLU A 101 -6.19 8.05 -10.79
N GLY A 102 -6.31 6.82 -10.30
CA GLY A 102 -6.81 6.53 -8.97
C GLY A 102 -5.91 7.02 -7.84
N LEU A 103 -4.59 6.81 -7.98
CA LEU A 103 -3.60 7.24 -7.00
C LEU A 103 -3.53 8.77 -6.91
N LEU A 104 -3.42 9.45 -8.05
CA LEU A 104 -3.25 10.91 -8.10
C LEU A 104 -4.51 11.65 -7.65
N SER A 105 -5.70 11.10 -7.87
CA SER A 105 -6.95 11.69 -7.36
C SER A 105 -7.04 11.72 -5.84
N LYS A 106 -6.17 10.97 -5.15
CA LYS A 106 -6.16 10.82 -3.69
C LYS A 106 -5.07 11.64 -2.99
N LEU A 107 -4.06 12.07 -3.75
CA LEU A 107 -2.96 12.92 -3.28
C LEU A 107 -3.37 14.40 -3.34
#